data_AF-A0A4R3GX87-F1
#
_entry.id   AF-A0A4R3GX87-F1
#
_cell.length_a   1.000
_cell.length_b   1.000
_cell.length_c   1.000
_cell.angle_alpha   90.00
_cell.angle_beta   90.00
_cell.angle_gamma   90.00
#
_symmetry.space_group_name_H-M   'P 1'
#
loop_
_entity.id
_entity.type
_entity.pdbx_description
1 polymer ?
#
loop_
_entity_poly.entity_id
_entity_poly.type
_entity_poly.pdbx_seq_one_letter_code
_entity_poly.pdbx_strand_id
1 'polypeptide(L)' 'MPRIVITLHLGPMVKIDIEGSSCPEIAEALAGFERLNETVDSMFSDLARRVFPDGAPIGEEEAS' A
#
# COMPACT_ATOMS: atom_id res chain seq x y z
N MET A 1 -9.15 27.81 -4.31
CA MET A 1 -9.28 26.89 -5.47
C MET A 1 -9.67 25.53 -4.93
N PRO A 2 -10.55 24.77 -5.62
CA PRO A 2 -10.89 23.42 -5.20
C PRO A 2 -9.65 22.54 -5.24
N ARG A 3 -9.52 21.62 -4.28
CA ARG A 3 -8.45 20.63 -4.21
C ARG A 3 -9.05 19.23 -4.23
N ILE A 4 -8.34 18.32 -4.88
CA ILE A 4 -8.62 16.90 -4.94
C ILE A 4 -7.73 16.24 -3.88
N VAL A 5 -8.34 15.45 -2.99
CA VAL A 5 -7.63 14.68 -1.97
C VAL A 5 -7.96 13.21 -2.18
N ILE A 6 -6.92 12.39 -2.34
CA ILE A 6 -7.03 10.92 -2.43
C ILE A 6 -6.30 10.32 -1.23
N THR A 7 -7.01 9.50 -0.47
CA THR A 7 -6.43 8.71 0.62
C THR A 7 -6.37 7.24 0.23
N LEU A 8 -5.18 6.66 0.28
CA LEU A 8 -4.91 5.25 0.01
C LEU A 8 -4.44 4.56 1.31
N HIS A 9 -4.97 3.37 1.58
CA HIS A 9 -4.50 2.52 2.66
C HIS A 9 -3.83 1.29 2.06
N LEU A 10 -2.54 1.11 2.32
CA LEU A 10 -1.76 -0.06 1.93
C LEU A 10 -1.58 -0.96 3.16
N GLY A 11 -2.48 -1.93 3.30
CA GLY A 11 -2.56 -2.76 4.50
C GLY A 11 -2.93 -1.95 5.76
N PRO A 12 -2.68 -2.51 6.97
CA PRO A 12 -3.09 -1.88 8.23
C PRO A 12 -2.13 -0.77 8.72
N MET A 13 -0.94 -0.67 8.14
CA MET A 13 0.15 0.16 8.69
C MET A 13 0.52 1.37 7.83
N VAL A 14 0.12 1.40 6.56
CA VAL A 14 0.53 2.45 5.63
C VAL A 14 -0.69 3.21 5.12
N LYS A 15 -0.67 4.52 5.34
CA LYS A 15 -1.65 5.47 4.82
C LYS A 15 -0.93 6.51 3.98
N ILE A 16 -1.41 6.74 2.76
CA ILE A 16 -0.88 7.73 1.83
C ILE A 16 -1.99 8.73 1.53
N ASP A 17 -1.73 10.01 1.77
CA ASP A 17 -2.62 11.11 1.40
C ASP A 17 -1.98 11.88 0.23
N ILE A 18 -2.69 11.97 -0.89
CA ILE A 18 -2.28 12.66 -2.12
C ILE A 18 -3.20 13.85 -2.31
N GLU A 19 -2.61 15.03 -2.48
CA GLU A 19 -3.34 16.27 -2.68
C GLU A 19 -2.90 16.91 -4.00
N GLY A 20 -3.86 17.42 -4.76
CA GLY A 20 -3.61 18.06 -6.04
C GLY A 20 -4.71 19.02 -6.44
N SER A 21 -4.40 19.92 -7.36
CA SER A 21 -5.33 20.89 -7.91
C SER A 21 -6.02 20.42 -9.19
N SER A 22 -5.53 19.32 -9.78
CA SER A 22 -6.05 18.77 -11.05
C SER A 22 -5.84 17.26 -11.16
N CYS A 23 -6.65 16.58 -11.98
CA CYS A 23 -6.51 15.14 -12.23
C CYS A 23 -5.13 14.75 -12.83
N PRO A 24 -4.52 15.52 -13.75
CA PRO A 24 -3.18 15.20 -14.25
C PRO A 24 -2.10 15.23 -13.17
N GLU A 25 -2.15 16.22 -12.26
CA GLU A 25 -1.21 16.34 -11.13
C GLU A 25 -1.33 15.13 -10.18
N ILE A 26 -2.56 14.71 -9.90
CA ILE A 26 -2.84 13.50 -9.12
C ILE A 26 -2.31 12.24 -9.82
N ALA A 27 -2.50 12.12 -11.14
CA ALA A 27 -2.06 10.96 -11.91
C ALA A 27 -0.52 10.85 -11.98
N GLU A 28 0.17 11.98 -12.14
CA GLU A 28 1.64 12.03 -12.13
C GLU A 28 2.19 11.66 -10.75
N ALA A 29 1.58 12.16 -9.67
CA ALA A 29 1.94 11.76 -8.31
C ALA A 29 1.78 10.25 -8.10
N LEU A 30 0.65 9.68 -8.56
CA LEU A 30 0.36 8.23 -8.47
C LEU A 30 1.36 7.37 -9.27
N ALA A 31 1.81 7.81 -10.44
CA ALA A 31 2.81 7.08 -11.23
C ALA A 31 4.15 6.93 -10.48
N GLY A 32 4.52 7.90 -9.63
CA GLY A 32 5.68 7.79 -8.75
C GLY A 32 5.54 6.73 -7.66
N PHE A 33 4.31 6.36 -7.30
CA PHE A 33 4.02 5.42 -6.23
C PHE A 33 3.96 3.95 -6.68
N GLU A 34 3.92 3.64 -7.98
CA GLU A 34 3.99 2.24 -8.46
C GLU A 34 5.28 1.55 -7.97
N ARG A 35 6.43 2.24 -8.07
CA ARG A 35 7.70 1.76 -7.51
C ARG A 35 7.69 1.67 -5.99
N LEU A 36 6.96 2.57 -5.31
CA LEU A 36 6.81 2.46 -3.86
C LEU A 36 6.04 1.20 -3.51
N ASN A 37 4.97 0.89 -4.24
CA ASN A 37 4.16 -0.29 -4.02
C ASN A 37 4.98 -1.57 -4.19
N GLU A 38 5.77 -1.67 -5.27
CA GLU A 38 6.69 -2.80 -5.48
C GLU A 38 7.75 -2.93 -4.37
N THR A 39 8.33 -1.80 -3.93
CA THR A 39 9.34 -1.78 -2.85
C THR A 39 8.72 -2.20 -1.52
N VAL A 40 7.52 -1.70 -1.22
CA VAL A 40 6.78 -1.98 0.00
C VAL A 40 6.36 -3.45 0.03
N ASP A 41 5.86 -4.01 -1.06
CA ASP A 41 5.53 -5.44 -1.18
C ASP A 41 6.76 -6.33 -0.99
N SER A 42 7.90 -5.96 -1.57
CA SER A 42 9.17 -6.68 -1.36
C SER A 42 9.60 -6.64 0.11
N MET A 43 9.53 -5.47 0.74
CA MET A 43 9.91 -5.32 2.16
C MET A 43 8.98 -6.07 3.09
N PHE A 44 7.66 -6.04 2.86
CA PHE A 44 6.71 -6.79 3.66
C PHE A 44 6.82 -8.29 3.43
N SER A 45 7.11 -8.75 2.21
CA SER A 45 7.38 -10.16 1.92
C SER A 45 8.63 -10.66 2.64
N ASP A 46 9.71 -9.87 2.65
CA ASP A 46 10.94 -10.20 3.35
C ASP A 46 10.76 -10.15 4.87
N LEU A 47 10.00 -9.18 5.37
CA LEU A 47 9.66 -9.08 6.79
C LEU A 47 8.79 -10.27 7.20
N ALA A 48 7.76 -10.61 6.43
CA ALA A 48 6.88 -11.74 6.69
C ALA A 48 7.68 -13.06 6.73
N ARG A 49 8.62 -13.26 5.80
CA ARG A 49 9.51 -14.44 5.79
C ARG A 49 10.43 -14.50 7.01
N ARG A 50 10.88 -13.36 7.52
CA ARG A 50 11.76 -13.31 8.71
C ARG A 50 10.99 -13.49 10.01
N VAL A 51 9.78 -12.93 10.11
CA VAL A 51 8.93 -12.99 11.30
C VAL A 51 8.18 -14.32 11.38
N PHE A 52 7.81 -14.89 10.24
CA PHE A 52 7.12 -16.17 10.12
C PHE A 52 7.91 -17.14 9.23
N PRO A 53 9.07 -17.62 9.71
CA PRO A 53 9.97 -18.47 8.91
C PRO A 53 9.37 -19.82 8.52
N ASP A 54 8.43 -20.35 9.31
CA ASP A 54 7.73 -21.62 9.04
C ASP A 54 6.39 -21.41 8.29
N GLY A 55 6.14 -20.20 7.78
CA GLY A 55 4.88 -19.77 7.19
C GLY A 55 4.08 -18.88 8.14
N ALA A 56 3.39 -17.88 7.59
CA ALA A 56 2.45 -17.07 8.37
C ALA A 56 1.40 -18.00 9.00
N PRO A 57 0.95 -17.77 10.25
CA PRO A 57 -0.21 -18.46 10.76
C PRO A 57 -1.34 -18.15 9.78
N ILE A 58 -1.73 -19.17 9.02
CA ILE A 58 -2.98 -19.20 8.29
C ILE A 58 -4.04 -18.88 9.34
N GLY A 59 -4.52 -17.64 9.32
CA GLY A 59 -5.76 -17.30 9.99
C GLY A 59 -6.76 -18.34 9.51
N GLU A 60 -7.34 -19.04 10.47
CA GLU A 60 -8.25 -20.16 10.30
C GLU A 60 -9.10 -19.93 9.04
N GLU A 61 -9.02 -20.87 8.09
CA GLU A 61 -10.12 -21.07 7.13
C GLU A 61 -11.39 -21.08 7.98
N GLU A 62 -12.18 -20.00 7.90
CA GLU A 62 -13.57 -20.06 8.33
C GLU A 62 -14.22 -21.11 7.45
N ALA A 63 -14.27 -22.32 8.01
CA ALA A 63 -15.07 -23.41 7.52
C ALA A 63 -16.53 -22.90 7.39
N SER A 64 -17.02 -22.88 6.17
CA SER A 64 -18.47 -22.96 5.86
C SER A 64 -18.67 -23.62 4.51
#